data_AF-A0A359KME2-F1
#
_entry.id   AF-A0A359KME2-F1
#
_cell.length_a   1.000
_cell.length_b   1.000
_cell.length_c   1.000
_cell.angle_alpha   90.00
_cell.angle_beta   90.00
_cell.angle_gamma   90.00
#
_symmetry.space_group_name_H-M   'P 1'
#
loop_
_entity.id
_entity.type
_entity.pdbx_description
1 polymer ?
#
loop_
_entity_poly.entity_id
_entity_poly.type
_entity_poly.pdbx_seq_one_letter_code
_entity_poly.pdbx_strand_id
1 'polypeptide(L)' 'MDAVIRVRDLAKRFGTLEVLRGIDCTVSPSEVVCVIG' A
#
# COMPACT_ATOMS: atom_id res chain seq x y z
N MET A 1 -0.20 -8.13 17.56
CA MET A 1 1.07 -7.46 17.18
C MET A 1 0.68 -6.30 16.29
N ASP A 2 1.06 -5.06 16.63
CA ASP A 2 0.73 -3.89 15.80
C ASP A 2 1.60 -3.84 14.55
N ALA A 3 0.99 -3.56 13.39
CA ALA A 3 1.72 -3.40 12.13
C ALA A 3 2.57 -2.13 12.15
N VAL A 4 3.82 -2.23 11.65
CA VAL A 4 4.77 -1.10 11.57
C VAL A 4 4.53 -0.22 10.34
N ILE A 5 3.96 -0.79 9.27
CA ILE A 5 3.47 -0.04 8.11
C ILE A 5 1.99 -0.37 7.94
N ARG A 6 1.17 0.67 7.81
CA ARG A 6 -0.27 0.57 7.55
C ARG A 6 -0.65 1.52 6.41
N VAL A 7 -1.03 0.94 5.30
CA VAL A 7 -1.59 1.62 4.13
C VAL A 7 -3.09 1.35 4.14
N ARG A 8 -3.89 2.40 4.06
CA ARG A 8 -5.35 2.30 3.99
C ARG A 8 -5.86 3.13 2.84
N ASP A 9 -6.70 2.55 2.00
CA ASP A 9 -7.36 3.19 0.86
C ASP A 9 -6.39 4.08 0.03
N LEU A 10 -5.21 3.56 -0.29
CA LEU A 10 -4.22 4.32 -1.05
C LEU A 10 -4.66 4.46 -2.51
N ALA A 11 -5.08 5.67 -2.85
CA ALA A 11 -5.45 6.07 -4.19
C ALA A 11 -4.48 7.13 -4.75
N LYS A 12 -4.21 7.07 -6.05
CA LYS A 12 -3.37 8.07 -6.74
C LYS A 12 -3.83 8.28 -8.17
N ARG A 13 -3.84 9.54 -8.59
CA ARG A 13 -4.16 9.97 -9.95
C ARG A 13 -3.07 10.87 -10.52
N PHE A 14 -2.83 10.76 -11.83
CA PHE A 14 -2.07 11.70 -12.64
C PHE A 14 -3.02 12.27 -13.71
N GLY A 15 -3.50 13.50 -13.48
CA GLY A 15 -4.60 14.06 -14.25
C GLY A 15 -5.86 13.20 -14.11
N THR A 16 -6.39 12.72 -15.23
CA THR A 16 -7.57 11.83 -15.27
C THR A 16 -7.22 10.36 -15.05
N LEU A 17 -5.95 9.96 -15.16
CA LEU A 17 -5.52 8.58 -15.03
C LEU A 17 -5.40 8.18 -13.56
N GLU A 18 -6.10 7.11 -13.16
CA GLU A 18 -5.97 6.51 -11.84
C GLU A 18 -4.92 5.40 -11.85
N VAL A 19 -3.83 5.61 -11.09
CA VAL A 19 -2.64 4.76 -11.07
C VAL A 19 -2.52 3.89 -9.82
N LEU A 20 -3.12 4.29 -8.69
CA LEU A 20 -3.33 3.43 -7.52
C LEU A 20 -4.81 3.48 -7.16
N ARG A 21 -5.43 2.32 -6.92
CA ARG A 21 -6.89 2.15 -6.77
C ARG A 21 -7.24 1.57 -5.40
N GLY A 22 -7.28 2.40 -4.37
CA GLY A 22 -7.74 2.01 -3.03
C GLY A 22 -7.00 0.80 -2.47
N ILE A 23 -5.67 0.88 -2.39
CA ILE A 23 -4.83 -0.23 -1.91
C ILE A 23 -4.79 -0.23 -0.39
N ASP A 24 -5.11 -1.36 0.23
CA ASP A 24 -4.89 -1.64 1.65
C ASP A 24 -3.71 -2.59 1.83
N CYS A 25 -2.81 -2.27 2.77
CA CYS A 25 -1.65 -3.11 3.07
C CYS A 25 -1.20 -2.92 4.52
N THR A 26 -0.78 -4.01 5.16
CA THR A 26 -0.16 -3.99 6.47
C THR A 26 1.14 -4.77 6.44
N VAL A 27 2.21 -4.22 7.00
CA VAL A 27 3.50 -4.90 7.15
C VAL A 27 3.85 -4.97 8.62
N SER A 28 4.16 -6.17 9.09
CA SER A 28 4.49 -6.50 10.47
C SER A 28 5.94 -6.13 10.78
N PRO A 29 6.30 -5.95 12.07
CA PRO A 29 7.70 -5.78 12.43
C PRO A 29 8.56 -6.92 11.86
N SER A 30 9.70 -6.56 11.25
CA SER A 30 10.65 -7.50 10.63
C SER A 30 10.11 -8.31 9.44
N GLU A 31 8.93 -7.97 8.90
CA GLU A 31 8.40 -8.62 7.71
C GLU A 31 9.14 -8.12 6.46
N VAL A 32 9.66 -9.06 5.67
CA VAL A 32 10.28 -8.78 4.37
C VAL A 32 9.21 -8.93 3.30
N VAL A 33 8.71 -7.80 2.80
CA VAL A 33 7.69 -7.77 1.76
C VAL A 33 8.29 -7.27 0.44
N CYS A 34 7.87 -7.86 -0.68
CA CYS A 34 8.25 -7.43 -2.03
C CYS A 34 6.98 -7.11 -2.81
N VAL A 35 7.01 -6.01 -3.58
CA VAL A 35 5.97 -5.69 -4.56
C VAL A 35 6.53 -6.01 -5.93
N ILE A 36 5.86 -6.92 -6.64
CA ILE A 36 6.23 -7.35 -7.99
C ILE A 36 5.15 -6.93 -8.98
N GLY A 37 5.57 -6.48 -10.15
CA GLY A 37 4.73 -5.95 -11.22
C GLY A 37 5.57 -5.49 -12.39
#